data_AF-A0AA86N477-F1
#
_entry.id   AF-A0AA86N477-F1
#
_cell.length_a   1.000
_cell.length_b   1.000
_cell.length_c   1.000
_cell.angle_alpha   90.00
_cell.angle_beta   90.00
_cell.angle_gamma   90.00
#
_symmetry.space_group_name_H-M   'P 1'
#
loop_
_entity.id
_entity.type
_entity.pdbx_description
1 polymer ?
#
loop_
_entity_poly.entity_id
_entity_poly.type
_entity_poly.pdbx_seq_one_letter_code
_entity_poly.pdbx_strand_id
1 'polypeptide(L)'
;MGREKRRGAGIGDLWTGAVRSTTVSLVTSGETVKAQEVFSAGRDHRQHRQGRAVVDRWKGRCYSPPSMAAESPVKALLCGFGSDVEAAAHLINRLKPDVLCFFAPASAKPLVQQQVQPKLAQMPRRWDIIVTPDSQEFLASYHVLVHALPALLQTWEVQRGELVIAWADATPPMVGALVLAGLDKASRIVQLLEPPSSAELPDGSPSGTPEERWKWIQGNPWDEGAAGVRKEASGLFNRGSYEAAAYLFKQLELRVSGGQKPLYRAFADLAEGYGLWHRFQYRQAWDKLKTSHKALEMASVWGGPPGLKELIPAVKANAGFLERLVLDPQEVKEQVALDLLAQARRRADQHGDSEGAVVALVRSLEAFAQRQLFKQHRIKTWDVQPEQLPDALRETCRACYLDDLDGKYKLPPQAQFRVLAGLGDQMGQAFLAQWPKMKPLLDAANQGVLGHGFEPVKPERFHQLYEIVMKLVGVPETSLPKFPVLNV
;
A
#
# COMPACT_ATOMS: atom_id res chain seq x y z
N MET A 1 -71.54 -2.98 2.85
CA MET A 1 -71.68 -2.14 1.64
C MET A 1 -71.71 -0.69 2.11
N GLY A 2 -70.86 0.26 1.72
CA GLY A 2 -69.73 0.28 0.82
C GLY A 2 -69.35 1.75 0.58
N ARG A 3 -68.03 2.02 0.51
CA ARG A 3 -67.34 3.17 -0.14
C ARG A 3 -67.68 4.60 0.32
N GLU A 4 -66.81 5.60 0.23
CA GLU A 4 -65.35 5.80 0.14
C GLU A 4 -65.17 7.33 0.02
N LYS A 5 -63.98 7.82 0.40
CA LYS A 5 -63.26 8.99 -0.16
C LYS A 5 -63.47 10.44 0.34
N ARG A 6 -62.34 10.91 0.89
CA ARG A 6 -61.52 12.09 0.48
C ARG A 6 -61.92 13.47 1.00
N ARG A 7 -60.93 14.11 1.63
CA ARG A 7 -60.12 15.28 1.17
C ARG A 7 -59.14 15.59 2.33
N GLY A 8 -57.85 15.91 2.20
CA GLY A 8 -57.10 16.57 1.14
C GLY A 8 -56.82 18.02 1.54
N ALA A 9 -55.61 18.31 2.05
CA ALA A 9 -54.90 19.60 2.13
C ALA A 9 -53.69 19.40 3.07
N GLY A 10 -52.47 19.88 2.83
CA GLY A 10 -52.03 21.04 2.07
C GLY A 10 -51.11 21.84 2.99
N ILE A 11 -49.80 21.77 2.75
CA ILE A 11 -48.71 22.37 3.53
C ILE A 11 -48.51 23.83 3.11
N GLY A 12 -48.29 24.72 4.08
CA GLY A 12 -47.83 26.10 3.85
C GLY A 12 -47.69 26.93 5.14
N ASP A 13 -46.44 27.25 5.48
CA ASP A 13 -45.90 28.39 6.23
C ASP A 13 -46.24 28.63 7.72
N LEU A 14 -45.20 28.65 8.58
CA LEU A 14 -44.55 29.90 9.03
C LEU A 14 -43.44 29.63 10.07
N TRP A 15 -42.26 30.16 9.75
CA TRP A 15 -41.10 30.33 10.62
C TRP A 15 -41.35 31.38 11.70
N THR A 16 -41.00 31.07 12.96
CA THR A 16 -40.48 32.07 13.93
C THR A 16 -39.74 31.38 15.08
N GLY A 17 -38.51 31.84 15.35
CA GLY A 17 -38.02 32.04 16.72
C GLY A 17 -37.01 31.04 17.29
N ALA A 18 -35.73 31.43 17.26
CA ALA A 18 -34.93 31.80 18.44
C ALA A 18 -33.53 31.16 18.46
N VAL A 19 -32.56 31.99 18.09
CA VAL A 19 -31.12 31.77 18.28
C VAL A 19 -30.79 31.95 19.76
N ARG A 20 -30.15 30.95 20.38
CA ARG A 20 -29.40 31.14 21.62
C ARG A 20 -27.92 30.82 21.37
N SER A 21 -27.14 31.89 21.49
CA SER A 21 -25.68 31.90 21.60
C SER A 21 -25.26 31.26 22.92
N THR A 22 -24.32 30.33 22.87
CA THR A 22 -23.64 29.81 24.07
C THR A 22 -22.14 30.07 23.93
N THR A 23 -21.68 31.05 24.70
CA THR A 23 -20.28 31.41 24.93
C THR A 23 -19.57 30.27 25.67
N VAL A 24 -18.42 29.83 25.16
CA VAL A 24 -17.52 28.89 25.85
C VAL A 24 -16.44 29.70 26.57
N SER A 25 -16.40 29.60 27.89
CA SER A 25 -15.36 30.18 28.74
C SER A 25 -14.24 29.16 28.98
N LEU A 26 -13.01 29.53 28.64
CA LEU A 26 -11.78 28.82 28.98
C LEU A 26 -11.46 29.02 30.47
N VAL A 27 -11.30 27.93 31.21
CA VAL A 27 -10.72 27.91 32.56
C VAL A 27 -9.43 27.12 32.50
N THR A 28 -8.32 27.82 32.77
CA THR A 28 -6.99 27.27 32.98
C THR A 28 -6.82 26.88 34.45
N SER A 29 -6.42 25.65 34.73
CA SER A 29 -5.89 25.25 36.04
C SER A 29 -4.53 24.58 35.85
N GLY A 30 -3.50 25.21 36.41
CA GLY A 30 -2.16 24.67 36.47
C GLY A 30 -1.98 23.75 37.68
N GLU A 31 -1.08 22.78 37.55
CA GLU A 31 -0.47 22.10 38.68
C GLU A 31 1.04 21.94 38.42
N THR A 32 1.80 22.56 39.31
CA THR A 32 3.25 22.42 39.50
C THR A 32 3.54 21.19 40.35
N VAL A 33 4.49 20.33 39.92
CA VAL A 33 5.14 19.36 40.82
C VAL A 33 6.67 19.43 40.67
N LYS A 34 7.31 19.47 41.84
CA LYS A 34 8.69 19.80 42.16
C LYS A 34 9.70 18.73 41.70
N ALA A 35 10.84 19.17 41.19
CA ALA A 35 12.06 18.36 41.09
C ALA A 35 12.84 18.47 42.41
N GLN A 36 13.19 17.32 43.00
CA GLN A 36 14.09 17.21 44.15
C GLN A 36 15.51 16.97 43.66
N GLU A 37 16.41 17.91 44.00
CA GLU A 37 17.86 17.70 44.03
C GLU A 37 18.24 16.95 45.31
N VAL A 38 19.14 15.98 45.19
CA VAL A 38 19.91 15.44 46.32
C VAL A 38 21.37 15.41 45.91
N PHE A 39 22.16 16.29 46.53
CA PHE A 39 23.62 16.25 46.57
C PHE A 39 24.06 15.37 47.74
N SER A 40 25.04 14.49 47.52
CA SER A 40 26.02 14.12 48.55
C SER A 40 27.34 13.70 47.91
N ALA A 41 28.43 14.13 48.55
CA ALA A 41 29.78 14.20 48.03
C ALA A 41 30.65 13.01 48.45
N GLY A 42 31.72 12.73 47.68
CA GLY A 42 32.81 11.84 48.08
C GLY A 42 33.98 11.80 47.07
N ARG A 43 35.09 12.45 47.47
CA ARG A 43 36.50 12.44 46.96
C ARG A 43 37.02 11.03 46.59
N ASP A 44 38.12 10.77 45.86
CA ASP A 44 39.25 11.48 45.23
C ASP A 44 39.95 10.41 44.34
N HIS A 45 40.50 10.77 43.17
CA HIS A 45 41.88 10.44 42.75
C HIS A 45 42.14 10.67 41.25
N ARG A 46 43.29 11.32 41.01
CA ARG A 46 43.93 11.66 39.74
C ARG A 46 44.33 10.40 38.95
N GLN A 47 44.24 10.45 37.62
CA GLN A 47 45.41 10.50 36.73
C GLN A 47 45.02 10.43 35.23
N HIS A 48 45.66 11.32 34.47
CA HIS A 48 46.00 11.25 33.04
C HIS A 48 45.24 10.30 32.12
N ARG A 49 44.56 10.86 31.09
CA ARG A 49 44.46 10.22 29.78
C ARG A 49 44.36 11.25 28.65
N GLN A 50 45.40 11.26 27.81
CA GLN A 50 45.41 11.84 26.48
C GLN A 50 44.33 11.14 25.64
N GLY A 51 43.37 11.91 25.10
CA GLY A 51 42.40 11.43 24.13
C GLY A 51 43.06 11.23 22.77
N ARG A 52 43.44 9.98 22.45
CA ARG A 52 43.63 9.54 21.07
C ARG A 52 42.25 9.40 20.42
N ALA A 53 42.00 10.18 19.38
CA ALA A 53 40.91 9.94 18.44
C ALA A 53 41.13 8.57 17.79
N VAL A 54 40.22 7.63 18.04
CA VAL A 54 40.16 6.35 17.33
C VAL A 54 39.48 6.62 16.00
N VAL A 55 40.30 6.71 14.95
CA VAL A 55 39.86 6.63 13.56
C VAL A 55 39.62 5.15 13.27
N ASP A 56 38.36 4.71 13.36
CA ASP A 56 37.99 3.37 12.92
C ASP A 56 38.04 3.31 11.39
N ARG A 57 39.12 2.72 10.90
CA ARG A 57 39.33 2.28 9.52
C ARG A 57 38.20 1.32 9.13
N TRP A 58 37.21 1.83 8.40
CA TRP A 58 36.37 1.00 7.55
C TRP A 58 37.26 0.45 6.43
N LYS A 59 37.65 -0.83 6.56
CA LYS A 59 38.26 -1.59 5.48
C LYS A 59 37.23 -1.71 4.35
N GLY A 60 37.45 -0.92 3.30
CA GLY A 60 36.72 -1.01 2.04
C GLY A 60 36.80 -2.42 1.48
N ARG A 61 35.65 -3.09 1.43
CA ARG A 61 35.42 -4.13 0.44
C ARG A 61 35.10 -3.41 -0.85
N CYS A 62 36.02 -3.50 -1.81
CA CYS A 62 35.79 -3.07 -3.18
C CYS A 62 34.60 -3.87 -3.73
N TYR A 63 33.40 -3.28 -3.67
CA TYR A 63 32.33 -3.63 -4.56
C TYR A 63 32.74 -3.10 -5.93
N SER A 64 33.26 -3.98 -6.79
CA SER A 64 33.21 -3.73 -8.22
C SER A 64 31.72 -3.70 -8.58
N PRO A 65 31.17 -2.57 -9.04
CA PRO A 65 29.79 -2.58 -9.50
C PRO A 65 29.69 -3.57 -10.66
N PRO A 66 28.64 -4.42 -10.71
CA PRO A 66 28.40 -5.22 -11.90
C PRO A 66 28.30 -4.26 -13.08
N SER A 67 28.92 -4.60 -14.21
CA SER A 67 28.89 -3.83 -15.45
C SER A 67 27.43 -3.56 -15.84
N MET A 68 26.90 -2.40 -15.42
CA MET A 68 25.52 -2.00 -15.64
C MET A 68 25.36 -1.60 -17.10
N ALA A 69 24.33 -2.16 -17.75
CA ALA A 69 23.87 -1.91 -19.12
C ALA A 69 24.29 -0.55 -19.71
N ALA A 70 25.53 -0.50 -20.22
CA ALA A 70 26.00 0.58 -21.05
C ALA A 70 25.49 0.29 -22.47
N GLU A 71 25.02 1.32 -23.19
CA GLU A 71 24.82 1.31 -24.65
C GLU A 71 23.48 0.80 -25.21
N SER A 72 22.43 0.64 -24.39
CA SER A 72 21.09 0.38 -24.95
C SER A 72 20.38 1.68 -25.38
N PRO A 73 19.72 1.69 -26.55
CA PRO A 73 18.88 2.80 -26.99
C PRO A 73 17.79 3.09 -25.97
N VAL A 74 17.40 4.36 -25.85
CA VAL A 74 16.45 4.82 -24.82
C VAL A 74 15.14 5.29 -25.44
N LYS A 75 14.03 5.10 -24.71
CA LYS A 75 12.72 5.53 -25.19
C LYS A 75 12.64 7.06 -25.30
N ALA A 76 12.98 7.79 -24.25
CA ALA A 76 12.92 9.24 -24.25
C ALA A 76 14.15 9.86 -23.58
N LEU A 77 14.61 10.99 -24.10
CA LEU A 77 15.71 11.77 -23.53
C LEU A 77 15.27 13.22 -23.31
N LEU A 78 15.41 13.71 -22.08
CA LEU A 78 15.36 15.13 -21.73
C LEU A 78 16.80 15.62 -21.53
N CYS A 79 17.30 16.41 -22.47
CA CYS A 79 18.69 16.84 -22.55
C CYS A 79 18.82 18.33 -22.21
N GLY A 80 19.48 18.65 -21.10
CA GLY A 80 19.88 20.02 -20.77
C GLY A 80 21.07 20.44 -21.63
N PHE A 81 20.96 21.60 -22.27
CA PHE A 81 21.94 22.07 -23.24
C PHE A 81 22.21 23.58 -23.13
N GLY A 82 23.49 23.96 -23.20
CA GLY A 82 23.97 25.34 -23.17
C GLY A 82 24.59 25.76 -24.50
N SER A 83 25.86 25.41 -24.73
CA SER A 83 26.68 25.78 -25.88
C SER A 83 27.64 24.69 -26.38
N ASP A 84 27.96 23.65 -25.61
CA ASP A 84 28.89 22.56 -25.96
C ASP A 84 28.21 21.55 -26.88
N VAL A 85 28.30 21.86 -28.18
CA VAL A 85 27.75 21.05 -29.27
C VAL A 85 28.33 19.64 -29.30
N GLU A 86 29.63 19.48 -29.01
CA GLU A 86 30.31 18.18 -29.12
C GLU A 86 29.86 17.25 -28.01
N ALA A 87 29.79 17.75 -26.78
CA ALA A 87 29.35 16.95 -25.65
C ALA A 87 27.88 16.55 -25.78
N ALA A 88 27.03 17.46 -26.25
CA ALA A 88 25.62 17.17 -26.54
C ALA A 88 25.46 16.09 -27.63
N ALA A 89 26.19 16.21 -28.75
CA ALA A 89 26.16 15.22 -29.81
C ALA A 89 26.68 13.85 -29.34
N HIS A 90 27.77 13.83 -28.58
CA HIS A 90 28.31 12.60 -27.98
C HIS A 90 27.28 11.91 -27.07
N LEU A 91 26.65 12.68 -26.16
CA LEU A 91 25.62 12.20 -25.25
C LEU A 91 24.44 11.56 -26.00
N ILE A 92 23.90 12.27 -26.99
CA ILE A 92 22.72 11.83 -27.75
C ILE A 92 23.07 10.60 -28.60
N ASN A 93 24.23 10.60 -29.26
CA ASN A 93 24.69 9.47 -30.08
C ASN A 93 24.92 8.20 -29.27
N ARG A 94 25.34 8.35 -28.01
CA ARG A 94 25.52 7.21 -27.10
C ARG A 94 24.19 6.67 -26.59
N LEU A 95 23.21 7.52 -26.31
CA LEU A 95 21.90 7.12 -25.78
C LEU A 95 20.90 6.68 -26.84
N LYS A 96 21.07 7.11 -28.10
CA LYS A 96 20.21 6.78 -29.25
C LYS A 96 18.70 6.86 -28.91
N PRO A 97 18.20 8.05 -28.52
CA PRO A 97 16.82 8.18 -28.07
C PRO A 97 15.80 8.06 -29.22
N ASP A 98 14.67 7.38 -28.98
CA ASP A 98 13.55 7.38 -29.93
C ASP A 98 12.89 8.77 -30.03
N VAL A 99 12.75 9.45 -28.89
CA VAL A 99 12.26 10.84 -28.80
C VAL A 99 13.17 11.70 -27.93
N LEU A 100 13.37 12.96 -28.31
CA LEU A 100 14.35 13.86 -27.70
C LEU A 100 13.75 15.25 -27.40
N CYS A 101 13.78 15.68 -26.14
CA CYS A 101 13.48 17.05 -25.76
C CYS A 101 14.77 17.75 -25.34
N PHE A 102 15.14 18.83 -26.03
CA PHE A 102 16.16 19.75 -25.52
C PHE A 102 15.53 20.70 -24.50
N PHE A 103 16.27 21.00 -23.44
CA PHE A 103 15.96 22.08 -22.51
C PHE A 103 17.12 23.07 -22.51
N ALA A 104 16.90 24.25 -23.10
CA ALA A 104 17.97 25.17 -23.46
C ALA A 104 17.51 26.63 -23.41
N PRO A 105 18.42 27.62 -23.23
CA PRO A 105 18.07 29.02 -23.36
C PRO A 105 17.78 29.39 -24.83
N ALA A 106 17.10 30.51 -25.06
CA ALA A 106 16.75 30.96 -26.41
C ALA A 106 17.97 31.13 -27.33
N SER A 107 19.11 31.56 -26.77
CA SER A 107 20.39 31.72 -27.47
C SER A 107 20.97 30.41 -28.02
N ALA A 108 20.62 29.27 -27.42
CA ALA A 108 21.14 27.96 -27.79
C ALA A 108 20.34 27.28 -28.93
N LYS A 109 19.15 27.81 -29.26
CA LYS A 109 18.27 27.25 -30.30
C LYS A 109 18.94 27.15 -31.69
N PRO A 110 19.67 28.17 -32.19
CA PRO A 110 20.40 28.05 -33.45
C PRO A 110 21.50 27.00 -33.40
N LEU A 111 22.19 26.84 -32.25
CA LEU A 111 23.26 25.85 -32.08
C LEU A 111 22.70 24.43 -32.19
N VAL A 112 21.56 24.15 -31.55
CA VAL A 112 20.88 22.85 -31.65
C VAL A 112 20.56 22.52 -33.12
N GLN A 113 19.96 23.46 -33.84
CA GLN A 113 19.47 23.24 -35.21
C GLN A 113 20.60 23.16 -36.23
N GLN A 114 21.63 24.00 -36.12
CA GLN A 114 22.65 24.16 -37.14
C GLN A 114 23.92 23.36 -36.86
N GLN A 115 24.20 23.01 -35.60
CA GLN A 115 25.47 22.41 -35.22
C GLN A 115 25.34 21.06 -34.51
N VAL A 116 24.34 20.88 -33.64
CA VAL A 116 24.12 19.59 -32.96
C VAL A 116 23.50 18.57 -33.92
N GLN A 117 22.40 18.93 -34.61
CA GLN A 117 21.68 18.01 -35.51
C GLN A 117 22.55 17.36 -36.59
N PRO A 118 23.42 18.09 -37.31
CA PRO A 118 24.28 17.48 -38.32
C PRO A 118 25.28 16.45 -37.76
N LYS A 119 25.57 16.50 -36.46
CA LYS A 119 26.50 15.58 -35.78
C LYS A 119 25.81 14.37 -35.17
N LEU A 120 24.49 14.28 -35.27
CA LEU A 120 23.74 13.12 -34.77
C LEU A 120 23.86 11.96 -35.76
N ALA A 121 24.38 10.83 -35.27
CA ALA A 121 24.51 9.60 -36.04
C ALA A 121 23.14 9.01 -36.43
N GLN A 122 22.13 9.26 -35.60
CA GLN A 122 20.75 8.86 -35.83
C GLN A 122 19.81 9.95 -35.30
N MET A 123 18.96 10.49 -36.17
CA MET A 123 17.94 11.45 -35.74
C MET A 123 16.81 10.74 -34.98
N PRO A 124 16.35 11.29 -33.84
CA PRO A 124 15.16 10.80 -33.14
C PRO A 124 13.91 10.87 -34.03
N ARG A 125 12.94 9.99 -33.80
CA ARG A 125 11.66 9.97 -34.54
C ARG A 125 10.86 11.26 -34.33
N ARG A 126 10.95 11.82 -33.13
CA ARG A 126 10.36 13.10 -32.76
C ARG A 126 11.33 13.84 -31.85
N TRP A 127 11.39 15.16 -31.98
CA TRP A 127 12.16 15.99 -31.07
C TRP A 127 11.50 17.35 -30.87
N ASP A 128 11.80 17.98 -29.73
CA ASP A 128 11.27 19.28 -29.36
C ASP A 128 12.33 20.10 -28.58
N ILE A 129 12.11 21.41 -28.43
CA ILE A 129 12.92 22.31 -27.61
C ILE A 129 12.00 23.05 -26.65
N ILE A 130 12.16 22.79 -25.36
CA ILE A 130 11.60 23.62 -24.30
C ILE A 130 12.62 24.72 -24.00
N VAL A 131 12.21 25.98 -24.21
CA VAL A 131 13.10 27.13 -24.04
C VAL A 131 12.96 27.69 -22.62
N THR A 132 14.06 27.76 -21.87
CA THR A 132 14.06 28.48 -20.58
C THR A 132 14.13 30.00 -20.82
N PRO A 133 13.32 30.81 -20.12
CA PRO A 133 13.37 32.27 -20.21
C PRO A 133 14.65 32.82 -19.58
N ASP A 134 15.16 32.18 -18.53
CA ASP A 134 16.43 32.52 -17.89
C ASP A 134 17.15 31.26 -17.40
N SER A 135 18.33 31.02 -17.96
CA SER A 135 19.21 29.91 -17.59
C SER A 135 19.83 30.06 -16.19
N GLN A 136 19.86 31.26 -15.60
CA GLN A 136 20.43 31.50 -14.28
C GLN A 136 19.37 31.51 -13.17
N GLU A 137 18.09 31.47 -13.52
CA GLU A 137 17.00 31.45 -12.55
C GLU A 137 16.32 30.08 -12.47
N PHE A 138 16.40 29.45 -11.29
CA PHE A 138 15.88 28.10 -11.08
C PHE A 138 14.36 28.05 -11.24
N LEU A 139 13.62 28.98 -10.63
CA LEU A 139 12.16 28.95 -10.66
C LEU A 139 11.63 29.20 -12.07
N ALA A 140 12.20 30.16 -12.80
CA ALA A 140 11.79 30.43 -14.18
C ALA A 140 12.03 29.21 -15.09
N SER A 141 13.19 28.56 -14.95
CA SER A 141 13.50 27.30 -15.63
C SER A 141 12.54 26.16 -15.24
N TYR A 142 12.24 26.00 -13.95
CA TYR A 142 11.35 24.95 -13.43
C TYR A 142 9.90 25.14 -13.87
N HIS A 143 9.38 26.37 -13.83
CA HIS A 143 8.00 26.68 -14.24
C HIS A 143 7.73 26.28 -15.68
N VAL A 144 8.63 26.62 -16.61
CA VAL A 144 8.42 26.25 -18.01
C VAL A 144 8.43 24.73 -18.19
N LEU A 145 9.36 24.02 -17.55
CA LEU A 145 9.44 22.57 -17.65
C LEU A 145 8.21 21.87 -17.06
N VAL A 146 7.76 22.24 -15.86
CA VAL A 146 6.63 21.56 -15.22
C VAL A 146 5.31 21.75 -15.98
N HIS A 147 5.18 22.84 -16.75
CA HIS A 147 4.01 23.10 -17.60
C HIS A 147 4.10 22.41 -18.98
N ALA A 148 5.27 22.41 -19.62
CA ALA A 148 5.41 21.89 -20.99
C ALA A 148 5.70 20.39 -21.04
N LEU A 149 6.55 19.88 -20.14
CA LEU A 149 7.06 18.51 -20.19
C LEU A 149 5.96 17.44 -20.06
N PRO A 150 4.96 17.55 -19.14
CA PRO A 150 3.95 16.49 -19.00
C PRO A 150 3.12 16.26 -20.27
N ALA A 151 2.70 17.33 -20.94
CA ALA A 151 1.93 17.23 -22.18
C ALA A 151 2.76 16.63 -23.32
N LEU A 152 4.05 16.99 -23.39
CA LEU A 152 4.98 16.44 -24.36
C LEU A 152 5.18 14.94 -24.15
N LEU A 153 5.49 14.53 -22.91
CA LEU A 153 5.68 13.11 -22.56
C LEU A 153 4.41 12.27 -22.78
N GLN A 154 3.23 12.84 -22.53
CA GLN A 154 1.96 12.19 -22.84
C GLN A 154 1.78 11.99 -24.35
N THR A 155 2.08 13.00 -25.16
CA THR A 155 2.01 12.94 -26.63
C THR A 155 2.98 11.90 -27.21
N TRP A 156 4.09 11.68 -26.52
CA TRP A 156 5.11 10.69 -26.88
C TRP A 156 4.89 9.31 -26.24
N GLU A 157 3.80 9.13 -25.49
CA GLU A 157 3.45 7.89 -24.79
C GLU A 157 4.57 7.38 -23.87
N VAL A 158 5.28 8.29 -23.22
CA VAL A 158 6.39 7.97 -22.32
C VAL A 158 5.86 7.58 -20.94
N GLN A 159 6.15 6.35 -20.53
CA GLN A 159 5.74 5.80 -19.25
C GLN A 159 6.76 6.16 -18.14
N ARG A 160 6.41 5.79 -16.90
CA ARG A 160 7.33 5.93 -15.76
C ARG A 160 8.50 4.97 -15.92
N GLY A 161 9.71 5.45 -15.65
CA GLY A 161 10.92 4.66 -15.80
C GLY A 161 11.35 4.49 -17.27
N GLU A 162 10.91 5.38 -18.16
CA GLU A 162 11.32 5.39 -19.58
C GLU A 162 12.07 6.66 -20.00
N LEU A 163 12.02 7.72 -19.19
CA LEU A 163 12.72 8.97 -19.48
C LEU A 163 14.17 8.92 -18.97
N VAL A 164 15.13 9.20 -19.82
CA VAL A 164 16.50 9.52 -19.37
C VAL A 164 16.61 11.03 -19.24
N ILE A 165 17.06 11.47 -18.07
CA ILE A 165 17.43 12.85 -17.79
C ILE A 165 18.93 12.96 -18.00
N ALA A 166 19.36 13.88 -18.84
CA ALA A 166 20.78 14.03 -19.09
C ALA A 166 21.21 15.48 -19.34
N TRP A 167 22.47 15.77 -19.05
CA TRP A 167 23.09 17.04 -19.44
C TRP A 167 24.59 16.84 -19.64
N ALA A 168 25.14 17.66 -20.53
CA ALA A 168 26.58 17.83 -20.67
C ALA A 168 26.98 19.20 -20.10
N ASP A 169 26.30 20.23 -20.58
CA ASP A 169 26.60 21.60 -20.26
C ASP A 169 25.28 22.35 -20.00
N ALA A 170 24.84 22.35 -18.76
CA ALA A 170 23.68 23.10 -18.33
C ALA A 170 24.04 23.83 -17.05
N THR A 171 23.50 25.04 -16.89
CA THR A 171 23.70 25.81 -15.67
C THR A 171 23.10 25.06 -14.48
N PRO A 172 23.62 25.22 -13.25
CA PRO A 172 23.05 24.57 -12.07
C PRO A 172 21.53 24.81 -11.88
N PRO A 173 20.99 26.03 -12.12
CA PRO A 173 19.54 26.28 -12.08
C PRO A 173 18.75 25.45 -13.11
N MET A 174 19.25 25.33 -14.34
CA MET A 174 18.62 24.49 -15.37
C MET A 174 18.65 23.01 -14.98
N VAL A 175 19.79 22.52 -14.48
CA VAL A 175 19.93 21.11 -14.04
C VAL A 175 18.94 20.81 -12.91
N GLY A 176 18.84 21.70 -11.92
CA GLY A 176 17.87 21.54 -10.82
C GLY A 176 16.44 21.45 -11.33
N ALA A 177 16.06 22.35 -12.24
CA ALA A 177 14.73 22.37 -12.85
C ALA A 177 14.44 21.08 -13.65
N LEU A 178 15.41 20.63 -14.47
CA LEU A 178 15.33 19.46 -15.32
C LEU A 178 15.14 18.19 -14.48
N VAL A 179 15.96 18.02 -13.44
CA VAL A 179 15.86 16.87 -12.53
C VAL A 179 14.50 16.87 -11.83
N LEU A 180 14.10 17.98 -11.20
CA LEU A 180 12.85 18.02 -10.43
C LEU A 180 11.59 17.84 -11.30
N ALA A 181 11.56 18.41 -12.50
CA ALA A 181 10.41 18.28 -13.39
C ALA A 181 10.32 16.86 -14.02
N GLY A 182 11.46 16.21 -14.28
CA GLY A 182 11.49 14.91 -14.93
C GLY A 182 11.50 13.69 -14.00
N LEU A 183 11.79 13.85 -12.71
CA LEU A 183 12.14 12.74 -11.81
C LEU A 183 11.07 11.64 -11.72
N ASP A 184 9.77 11.99 -11.72
CA ASP A 184 8.68 11.00 -11.66
C ASP A 184 8.69 10.01 -12.84
N LYS A 185 9.20 10.45 -13.99
CA LYS A 185 9.27 9.66 -15.23
C LYS A 185 10.64 9.05 -15.47
N ALA A 186 11.64 9.47 -14.70
CA ALA A 186 13.04 9.12 -14.92
C ALA A 186 13.32 7.63 -14.70
N SER A 187 14.11 7.05 -15.61
CA SER A 187 14.71 5.71 -15.52
C SER A 187 16.14 5.78 -14.99
N ARG A 188 16.86 6.83 -15.37
CA ARG A 188 18.22 7.16 -14.92
C ARG A 188 18.52 8.61 -15.20
N ILE A 189 19.49 9.12 -14.45
CA ILE A 189 20.12 10.42 -14.64
C ILE A 189 21.52 10.19 -15.19
N VAL A 190 21.91 10.98 -16.19
CA VAL A 190 23.21 10.92 -16.87
C VAL A 190 23.86 12.30 -16.85
N GLN A 191 25.12 12.35 -16.49
CA GLN A 191 25.94 13.56 -16.53
C GLN A 191 27.24 13.27 -17.28
N LEU A 192 27.56 14.10 -18.26
CA LEU A 192 28.91 14.17 -18.80
C LEU A 192 29.72 15.20 -18.00
N LEU A 193 30.90 14.81 -17.55
CA LEU A 193 31.86 15.69 -16.89
C LEU A 193 33.12 15.79 -17.71
N GLU A 194 33.61 17.00 -17.96
CA GLU A 194 34.96 17.21 -18.46
C GLU A 194 35.95 17.10 -17.28
N PRO A 195 36.91 16.16 -17.30
CA PRO A 195 37.88 16.03 -16.22
C PRO A 195 38.87 17.21 -16.25
N PRO A 196 39.36 17.67 -15.10
CA PRO A 196 40.21 18.86 -15.01
C PRO A 196 41.60 18.75 -15.68
N SER A 197 41.91 17.63 -16.35
CA SER A 197 43.22 17.34 -16.94
C SER A 197 43.18 16.97 -18.43
N SER A 198 42.09 17.23 -19.15
CA SER A 198 42.11 17.18 -20.62
C SER A 198 42.93 18.37 -21.13
N ALA A 199 44.25 18.19 -21.21
CA ALA A 199 45.17 19.20 -21.71
C ALA A 199 44.76 19.59 -23.14
N GLU A 200 44.46 20.88 -23.32
CA GLU A 200 44.35 21.47 -24.65
C GLU A 200 45.68 21.27 -25.38
N LEU A 201 45.62 20.79 -26.63
CA LEU A 201 46.81 20.80 -27.48
C LEU A 201 47.23 22.26 -27.72
N PRO A 202 48.51 22.55 -28.03
CA PRO A 202 49.01 23.91 -28.24
C PRO A 202 48.30 24.72 -29.36
N ASP A 203 47.50 24.05 -30.19
CA ASP A 203 46.69 24.61 -31.27
C ASP A 203 45.23 24.91 -30.86
N GLY A 204 44.86 24.66 -29.60
CA GLY A 204 43.48 24.79 -29.10
C GLY A 204 42.56 23.64 -29.51
N SER A 205 43.09 22.59 -30.15
CA SER A 205 42.34 21.38 -30.47
C SER A 205 42.16 20.51 -29.22
N PRO A 206 40.97 19.93 -28.99
CA PRO A 206 40.79 18.96 -27.91
C PRO A 206 41.67 17.72 -28.17
N SER A 207 42.50 17.37 -27.19
CA SER A 207 43.31 16.15 -27.21
C SER A 207 42.45 14.95 -26.78
N GLY A 208 42.49 13.86 -27.56
CA GLY A 208 41.94 12.55 -27.17
C GLY A 208 40.64 12.14 -27.85
N THR A 209 40.33 10.85 -27.75
CA THR A 209 39.04 10.26 -28.15
C THR A 209 37.91 10.79 -27.24
N PRO A 210 36.63 10.78 -27.69
CA PRO A 210 35.50 11.21 -26.85
C PRO A 210 35.44 10.55 -25.46
N GLU A 211 35.91 9.30 -25.34
CA GLU A 211 35.97 8.57 -24.07
C GLU A 211 37.08 9.06 -23.12
N GLU A 212 38.13 9.66 -23.68
CA GLU A 212 39.21 10.29 -22.91
C GLU A 212 38.83 11.72 -22.52
N ARG A 213 37.98 12.38 -23.31
CA ARG A 213 37.53 13.76 -23.08
C ARG A 213 36.45 13.89 -22.01
N TRP A 214 35.46 12.99 -21.96
CA TRP A 214 34.37 13.11 -20.98
C TRP A 214 34.23 11.87 -20.08
N LYS A 215 34.09 12.14 -18.78
CA LYS A 215 33.69 11.14 -17.80
C LYS A 215 32.17 11.00 -17.77
N TRP A 216 31.70 9.81 -18.09
CA TRP A 216 30.29 9.41 -18.00
C TRP A 216 29.90 9.06 -16.56
N ILE A 217 28.95 9.81 -15.97
CA ILE A 217 28.33 9.48 -14.69
C ILE A 217 26.87 9.16 -14.94
N GLN A 218 26.39 8.05 -14.36
CA GLN A 218 24.99 7.69 -14.42
C GLN A 218 24.52 6.98 -13.15
N GLY A 219 23.24 7.12 -12.83
CA GLY A 219 22.59 6.40 -11.75
C GLY A 219 21.07 6.49 -11.84
N ASN A 220 20.38 5.53 -11.22
CA ASN A 220 18.94 5.60 -11.07
C ASN A 220 18.59 6.14 -9.66
N PRO A 221 18.05 7.36 -9.54
CA PRO A 221 17.72 7.95 -8.24
C PRO A 221 16.67 7.13 -7.47
N TRP A 222 15.84 6.34 -8.17
CA TRP A 222 14.82 5.50 -7.56
C TRP A 222 15.40 4.27 -6.88
N ASP A 223 16.63 3.86 -7.16
CA ASP A 223 17.25 2.73 -6.46
C ASP A 223 17.50 3.05 -4.98
N GLU A 224 17.92 4.29 -4.68
CA GLU A 224 18.08 4.79 -3.31
C GLU A 224 16.76 5.30 -2.73
N GLY A 225 15.98 6.05 -3.53
CA GLY A 225 14.68 6.57 -3.13
C GLY A 225 13.64 5.50 -2.82
N ALA A 226 13.85 4.26 -3.28
CA ALA A 226 12.98 3.12 -3.09
C ALA A 226 12.65 2.86 -1.61
N ALA A 227 13.62 3.08 -0.71
CA ALA A 227 13.44 2.82 0.72
C ALA A 227 12.34 3.69 1.34
N GLY A 228 12.26 4.97 0.97
CA GLY A 228 11.24 5.89 1.46
C GLY A 228 9.84 5.49 1.00
N VAL A 229 9.69 5.25 -0.31
CA VAL A 229 8.41 4.83 -0.91
C VAL A 229 7.96 3.46 -0.40
N ARG A 230 8.91 2.51 -0.23
CA ARG A 230 8.63 1.19 0.35
C ARG A 230 8.09 1.32 1.76
N LYS A 231 8.70 2.16 2.61
CA LYS A 231 8.20 2.42 3.98
C LYS A 231 6.79 3.02 3.99
N GLU A 232 6.50 3.94 3.07
CA GLU A 232 5.16 4.53 2.92
C GLU A 232 4.14 3.47 2.50
N ALA A 233 4.45 2.67 1.48
CA ALA A 233 3.60 1.58 1.01
C ALA A 233 3.37 0.51 2.10
N SER A 234 4.42 0.16 2.86
CA SER A 234 4.32 -0.70 4.04
C SER A 234 3.39 -0.10 5.09
N GLY A 235 3.47 1.21 5.35
CA GLY A 235 2.57 1.92 6.25
C GLY A 235 1.10 1.87 5.82
N LEU A 236 0.82 2.04 4.52
CA LEU A 236 -0.53 1.90 3.97
C LEU A 236 -1.06 0.47 4.10
N PHE A 237 -0.22 -0.54 3.80
CA PHE A 237 -0.57 -1.94 3.96
C PHE A 237 -0.94 -2.26 5.43
N ASN A 238 -0.12 -1.78 6.37
CA ASN A 238 -0.32 -2.03 7.80
C ASN A 238 -1.59 -1.38 8.37
N ARG A 239 -2.14 -0.36 7.68
CA ARG A 239 -3.41 0.30 8.00
C ARG A 239 -4.61 -0.28 7.22
N GLY A 240 -4.42 -1.38 6.50
CA GLY A 240 -5.48 -2.01 5.71
C GLY A 240 -5.73 -1.39 4.33
N SER A 241 -4.96 -0.38 3.92
CA SER A 241 -5.08 0.26 2.60
C SER A 241 -4.32 -0.53 1.53
N TYR A 242 -4.72 -1.79 1.34
CA TYR A 242 -4.01 -2.75 0.49
C TYR A 242 -3.90 -2.32 -0.98
N GLU A 243 -4.96 -1.74 -1.55
CA GLU A 243 -4.97 -1.28 -2.94
C GLU A 243 -4.01 -0.09 -3.16
N ALA A 244 -3.96 0.84 -2.21
CA ALA A 244 -3.04 1.98 -2.26
C ALA A 244 -1.58 1.52 -2.10
N ALA A 245 -1.31 0.57 -1.19
CA ALA A 245 0.00 -0.03 -1.05
C ALA A 245 0.45 -0.75 -2.34
N ALA A 246 -0.43 -1.56 -2.93
CA ALA A 246 -0.17 -2.25 -4.20
C ALA A 246 0.12 -1.25 -5.34
N TYR A 247 -0.63 -0.14 -5.40
CA TYR A 247 -0.38 0.93 -6.35
C TYR A 247 1.01 1.52 -6.18
N LEU A 248 1.43 1.90 -4.97
CA LEU A 248 2.76 2.46 -4.74
C LEU A 248 3.88 1.48 -5.10
N PHE A 249 3.76 0.21 -4.73
CA PHE A 249 4.74 -0.81 -5.11
C PHE A 249 4.85 -0.98 -6.63
N LYS A 250 3.73 -0.99 -7.35
CA LYS A 250 3.71 -1.05 -8.81
C LYS A 250 4.31 0.20 -9.43
N GLN A 251 4.08 1.37 -8.84
CA GLN A 251 4.70 2.61 -9.29
C GLN A 251 6.22 2.59 -9.11
N LEU A 252 6.71 1.97 -8.03
CA LEU A 252 8.12 1.83 -7.76
C LEU A 252 8.77 0.80 -8.70
N GLU A 253 8.10 -0.33 -8.96
CA GLU A 253 8.53 -1.36 -9.92
C GLU A 253 8.87 -0.75 -11.29
N LEU A 254 8.06 0.20 -11.77
CA LEU A 254 8.29 0.82 -13.08
C LEU A 254 9.58 1.64 -13.12
N ARG A 255 9.99 2.24 -12.00
CA ARG A 255 11.05 3.25 -11.93
C ARG A 255 12.40 2.72 -11.49
N VAL A 256 12.44 1.69 -10.64
CA VAL A 256 13.69 1.12 -10.15
C VAL A 256 14.45 0.38 -11.25
N SER A 257 15.74 0.15 -11.02
CA SER A 257 16.57 -0.61 -11.94
C SER A 257 16.13 -2.07 -12.05
N GLY A 258 16.46 -2.70 -13.19
CA GLY A 258 15.97 -4.04 -13.56
C GLY A 258 16.09 -5.11 -12.47
N GLY A 259 17.19 -5.12 -11.72
CA GLY A 259 17.41 -6.08 -10.64
C GLY A 259 16.40 -5.97 -9.48
N GLN A 260 15.83 -4.77 -9.24
CA GLN A 260 14.86 -4.54 -8.17
C GLN A 260 13.40 -4.69 -8.62
N LYS A 261 13.10 -4.67 -9.93
CA LYS A 261 11.71 -4.77 -10.42
C LYS A 261 10.97 -6.01 -9.91
N PRO A 262 11.55 -7.23 -9.92
CA PRO A 262 10.86 -8.42 -9.42
C PRO A 262 10.47 -8.32 -7.94
N LEU A 263 11.28 -7.66 -7.11
CA LEU A 263 11.00 -7.46 -5.69
C LEU A 263 9.75 -6.60 -5.49
N TYR A 264 9.67 -5.45 -6.17
CA TYR A 264 8.52 -4.54 -6.01
C TYR A 264 7.26 -5.07 -6.68
N ARG A 265 7.39 -5.83 -7.77
CA ARG A 265 6.27 -6.60 -8.31
C ARG A 265 5.73 -7.59 -7.27
N ALA A 266 6.61 -8.31 -6.59
CA ALA A 266 6.21 -9.26 -5.55
C ALA A 266 5.52 -8.56 -4.36
N PHE A 267 5.98 -7.38 -3.95
CA PHE A 267 5.29 -6.59 -2.93
C PHE A 267 3.93 -6.07 -3.40
N ALA A 268 3.80 -5.66 -4.67
CA ALA A 268 2.53 -5.26 -5.25
C ALA A 268 1.52 -6.44 -5.26
N ASP A 269 1.96 -7.62 -5.73
CA ASP A 269 1.14 -8.84 -5.73
C ASP A 269 0.79 -9.30 -4.30
N LEU A 270 1.70 -9.12 -3.33
CA LEU A 270 1.43 -9.39 -1.91
C LEU A 270 0.32 -8.48 -1.39
N ALA A 271 0.44 -7.17 -1.60
CA ALA A 271 -0.56 -6.20 -1.16
C ALA A 271 -1.93 -6.48 -1.81
N GLU A 272 -1.95 -6.72 -3.12
CA GLU A 272 -3.17 -7.08 -3.84
C GLU A 272 -3.79 -8.39 -3.32
N GLY A 273 -2.97 -9.41 -3.06
CA GLY A 273 -3.43 -10.70 -2.52
C GLY A 273 -4.14 -10.56 -1.18
N TYR A 274 -3.58 -9.77 -0.26
CA TYR A 274 -4.24 -9.47 1.02
C TYR A 274 -5.50 -8.60 0.87
N GLY A 275 -5.53 -7.67 -0.08
CA GLY A 275 -6.73 -6.89 -0.41
C GLY A 275 -7.86 -7.74 -1.01
N LEU A 276 -7.53 -8.71 -1.86
CA LEU A 276 -8.47 -9.71 -2.39
C LEU A 276 -9.01 -10.61 -1.27
N TRP A 277 -8.12 -11.06 -0.37
CA TRP A 277 -8.54 -11.86 0.78
C TRP A 277 -9.47 -11.07 1.70
N HIS A 278 -9.17 -9.79 1.97
CA HIS A 278 -10.04 -8.94 2.78
C HIS A 278 -11.47 -8.79 2.20
N ARG A 279 -11.64 -9.01 0.89
CA ARG A 279 -12.95 -8.99 0.19
C ARG A 279 -13.50 -10.38 -0.10
N PHE A 280 -12.98 -11.41 0.58
CA PHE A 280 -13.38 -12.82 0.43
C PHE A 280 -13.16 -13.43 -0.95
N GLN A 281 -12.29 -12.83 -1.79
CA GLN A 281 -11.90 -13.36 -3.09
C GLN A 281 -10.79 -14.41 -2.94
N TYR A 282 -11.09 -15.48 -2.20
CA TYR A 282 -10.10 -16.43 -1.67
C TYR A 282 -9.20 -17.08 -2.73
N ARG A 283 -9.78 -17.46 -3.88
CA ARG A 283 -9.00 -18.11 -4.95
C ARG A 283 -7.94 -17.18 -5.52
N GLN A 284 -8.35 -15.96 -5.88
CA GLN A 284 -7.45 -14.96 -6.46
C GLN A 284 -6.39 -14.53 -5.44
N ALA A 285 -6.79 -14.37 -4.17
CA ALA A 285 -5.88 -14.10 -3.07
C ALA A 285 -4.81 -15.19 -2.91
N TRP A 286 -5.22 -16.46 -2.97
CA TRP A 286 -4.30 -17.59 -2.88
C TRP A 286 -3.28 -17.59 -4.01
N ASP A 287 -3.74 -17.41 -5.26
CA ASP A 287 -2.86 -17.41 -6.44
C ASP A 287 -1.83 -16.26 -6.37
N LYS A 288 -2.25 -15.08 -5.91
CA LYS A 288 -1.38 -13.92 -5.69
C LYS A 288 -0.36 -14.15 -4.56
N LEU A 289 -0.81 -14.58 -3.37
CA LEU A 289 0.08 -14.80 -2.23
C LEU A 289 1.06 -15.96 -2.44
N LYS A 290 0.65 -17.00 -3.17
CA LYS A 290 1.53 -18.12 -3.55
C LYS A 290 2.66 -17.66 -4.47
N THR A 291 2.35 -16.80 -5.43
CA THR A 291 3.33 -16.29 -6.40
C THR A 291 4.26 -15.26 -5.74
N SER A 292 3.70 -14.32 -4.96
CA SER A 292 4.50 -13.32 -4.25
C SER A 292 5.43 -13.96 -3.22
N HIS A 293 4.97 -14.96 -2.45
CA HIS A 293 5.82 -15.71 -1.52
C HIS A 293 7.09 -16.24 -2.19
N LYS A 294 6.96 -16.94 -3.33
CA LYS A 294 8.11 -17.50 -4.06
C LYS A 294 9.07 -16.42 -4.52
N ALA A 295 8.55 -15.31 -5.04
CA ALA A 295 9.37 -14.20 -5.52
C ALA A 295 10.11 -13.50 -4.37
N LEU A 296 9.45 -13.30 -3.23
CA LEU A 296 10.05 -12.71 -2.02
C LEU A 296 11.11 -13.63 -1.39
N GLU A 297 10.86 -14.94 -1.37
CA GLU A 297 11.83 -15.94 -0.92
C GLU A 297 13.11 -15.87 -1.77
N MET A 298 12.96 -15.85 -3.10
CA MET A 298 14.09 -15.66 -4.01
C MET A 298 14.82 -14.34 -3.76
N ALA A 299 14.09 -13.22 -3.63
CA ALA A 299 14.69 -11.91 -3.37
C ALA A 299 15.46 -11.85 -2.04
N SER A 300 15.03 -12.61 -1.03
CA SER A 300 15.71 -12.66 0.27
C SER A 300 17.12 -13.28 0.22
N VAL A 301 17.39 -14.12 -0.79
CA VAL A 301 18.70 -14.73 -1.04
C VAL A 301 19.68 -13.72 -1.62
N TRP A 302 19.19 -12.77 -2.43
CA TRP A 302 20.00 -11.79 -3.16
C TRP A 302 20.12 -10.42 -2.44
N GLY A 303 19.98 -10.41 -1.11
CA GLY A 303 20.15 -9.18 -0.32
C GLY A 303 18.94 -8.24 -0.34
N GLY A 304 17.72 -8.79 -0.32
CA GLY A 304 16.50 -8.01 -0.15
C GLY A 304 16.48 -7.13 1.12
N PRO A 305 15.51 -6.20 1.23
CA PRO A 305 15.49 -5.20 2.30
C PRO A 305 15.42 -5.81 3.71
N PRO A 306 15.87 -5.07 4.75
CA PRO A 306 15.68 -5.47 6.14
C PRO A 306 14.21 -5.82 6.43
N GLY A 307 13.95 -6.81 7.29
CA GLY A 307 12.58 -7.22 7.61
C GLY A 307 11.95 -8.23 6.63
N LEU A 308 12.55 -8.44 5.45
CA LEU A 308 12.00 -9.35 4.44
C LEU A 308 12.01 -10.81 4.90
N LYS A 309 13.08 -11.25 5.60
CA LYS A 309 13.21 -12.64 6.06
C LYS A 309 12.18 -12.98 7.13
N GLU A 310 11.84 -12.01 7.97
CA GLU A 310 10.84 -12.11 9.03
C GLU A 310 9.42 -12.16 8.47
N LEU A 311 9.18 -11.52 7.31
CA LEU A 311 7.89 -11.50 6.62
C LEU A 311 7.54 -12.85 5.97
N ILE A 312 8.52 -13.52 5.34
CA ILE A 312 8.29 -14.71 4.51
C ILE A 312 7.51 -15.82 5.23
N PRO A 313 7.84 -16.23 6.47
CA PRO A 313 7.08 -17.27 7.19
C PRO A 313 5.60 -16.94 7.35
N ALA A 314 5.27 -15.67 7.63
CA ALA A 314 3.88 -15.24 7.80
C ALA A 314 3.11 -15.29 6.47
N VAL A 315 3.73 -14.90 5.36
CA VAL A 315 3.12 -15.01 4.02
C VAL A 315 2.92 -16.48 3.64
N LYS A 316 3.89 -17.35 3.94
CA LYS A 316 3.80 -18.79 3.70
C LYS A 316 2.65 -19.43 4.46
N ALA A 317 2.54 -19.14 5.77
CA ALA A 317 1.46 -19.66 6.61
C ALA A 317 0.09 -19.23 6.10
N ASN A 318 -0.03 -17.98 5.68
CA ASN A 318 -1.24 -17.41 5.09
C ASN A 318 -1.62 -18.03 3.74
N ALA A 319 -0.64 -18.23 2.84
CA ALA A 319 -0.87 -18.94 1.59
C ALA A 319 -1.34 -20.38 1.83
N GLY A 320 -0.78 -21.08 2.83
CA GLY A 320 -1.22 -22.43 3.22
C GLY A 320 -2.60 -22.48 3.90
N PHE A 321 -3.00 -21.42 4.61
CA PHE A 321 -4.37 -21.27 5.11
C PHE A 321 -5.36 -21.15 3.94
N LEU A 322 -5.07 -20.27 2.99
CA LEU A 322 -5.91 -20.07 1.81
C LEU A 322 -5.95 -21.30 0.91
N GLU A 323 -4.84 -22.02 0.76
CA GLU A 323 -4.81 -23.30 0.03
C GLU A 323 -5.82 -24.29 0.58
N ARG A 324 -5.82 -24.50 1.91
CA ARG A 324 -6.79 -25.39 2.57
C ARG A 324 -8.22 -24.94 2.35
N LEU A 325 -8.49 -23.63 2.46
CA LEU A 325 -9.84 -23.09 2.24
C LEU A 325 -10.30 -23.28 0.78
N VAL A 326 -9.44 -22.95 -0.18
CA VAL A 326 -9.78 -22.98 -1.61
C VAL A 326 -9.97 -24.41 -2.09
N LEU A 327 -9.12 -25.34 -1.67
CA LEU A 327 -9.14 -26.73 -2.11
C LEU A 327 -10.12 -27.61 -1.34
N ASP A 328 -10.71 -27.12 -0.23
CA ASP A 328 -11.76 -27.84 0.49
C ASP A 328 -13.01 -28.02 -0.41
N PRO A 329 -13.43 -29.26 -0.72
CA PRO A 329 -14.61 -29.52 -1.54
C PRO A 329 -15.93 -29.39 -0.75
N GLN A 330 -15.88 -29.23 0.58
CA GLN A 330 -17.09 -29.13 1.39
C GLN A 330 -17.83 -27.81 1.12
N GLU A 331 -19.16 -27.87 1.18
CA GLU A 331 -20.04 -26.70 1.05
C GLU A 331 -19.88 -25.74 2.25
N VAL A 332 -19.75 -26.28 3.47
CA VAL A 332 -19.48 -25.49 4.68
C VAL A 332 -18.02 -25.64 5.08
N LYS A 333 -17.24 -24.58 4.85
CA LYS A 333 -15.80 -24.57 5.05
C LYS A 333 -15.42 -24.02 6.41
N GLU A 334 -14.70 -24.82 7.19
CA GLU A 334 -14.23 -24.44 8.53
C GLU A 334 -13.36 -23.17 8.51
N GLN A 335 -12.52 -23.04 7.49
CA GLN A 335 -11.60 -21.91 7.33
C GLN A 335 -12.34 -20.59 7.10
N VAL A 336 -13.55 -20.59 6.55
CA VAL A 336 -14.34 -19.37 6.37
C VAL A 336 -14.78 -18.81 7.73
N ALA A 337 -15.20 -19.68 8.67
CA ALA A 337 -15.56 -19.24 10.02
C ALA A 337 -14.35 -18.66 10.78
N LEU A 338 -13.18 -19.31 10.65
CA LEU A 338 -11.93 -18.82 11.23
C LEU A 338 -11.49 -17.48 10.63
N ASP A 339 -11.60 -17.32 9.31
CA ASP A 339 -11.23 -16.07 8.65
C ASP A 339 -12.17 -14.92 9.00
N LEU A 340 -13.49 -15.15 9.06
CA LEU A 340 -14.46 -14.13 9.47
C LEU A 340 -14.17 -13.61 10.88
N LEU A 341 -13.88 -14.52 11.83
CA LEU A 341 -13.52 -14.14 13.19
C LEU A 341 -12.21 -13.34 13.23
N ALA A 342 -11.21 -13.78 12.47
CA ALA A 342 -9.95 -13.06 12.36
C ALA A 342 -10.10 -11.68 11.68
N GLN A 343 -10.98 -11.58 10.68
CA GLN A 343 -11.28 -10.32 9.99
C GLN A 343 -12.02 -9.36 10.90
N ALA A 344 -12.95 -9.83 11.72
CA ALA A 344 -13.65 -9.03 12.72
C ALA A 344 -12.63 -8.33 13.64
N ARG A 345 -11.65 -9.10 14.17
CA ARG A 345 -10.54 -8.55 14.95
C ARG A 345 -9.69 -7.55 14.17
N ARG A 346 -9.29 -7.88 12.93
CA ARG A 346 -8.50 -6.96 12.09
C ARG A 346 -9.22 -5.63 11.85
N ARG A 347 -10.53 -5.65 11.59
CA ARG A 347 -11.33 -4.42 11.38
C ARG A 347 -11.35 -3.54 12.62
N ALA A 348 -11.56 -4.12 13.80
CA ALA A 348 -11.56 -3.37 15.05
C ALA A 348 -10.15 -2.82 15.38
N ASP A 349 -9.15 -3.70 15.42
CA ASP A 349 -7.83 -3.37 15.95
C ASP A 349 -6.99 -2.53 14.97
N GLN A 350 -7.05 -2.84 13.67
CA GLN A 350 -6.18 -2.22 12.66
C GLN A 350 -6.85 -1.07 11.92
N HIS A 351 -8.16 -1.16 11.66
CA HIS A 351 -8.86 -0.18 10.83
C HIS A 351 -9.69 0.81 11.66
N GLY A 352 -9.90 0.55 12.96
CA GLY A 352 -10.81 1.33 13.79
C GLY A 352 -12.28 1.22 13.36
N ASP A 353 -12.63 0.22 12.53
CA ASP A 353 -13.94 0.01 11.95
C ASP A 353 -14.79 -0.89 12.86
N SER A 354 -15.33 -0.30 13.94
CA SER A 354 -16.15 -1.03 14.92
C SER A 354 -17.47 -1.56 14.32
N GLU A 355 -18.07 -0.80 13.41
CA GLU A 355 -19.30 -1.19 12.71
C GLU A 355 -19.09 -2.46 11.88
N GLY A 356 -18.14 -2.41 10.94
CA GLY A 356 -17.83 -3.58 10.10
C GLY A 356 -17.27 -4.74 10.91
N ALA A 357 -16.53 -4.48 11.99
CA ALA A 357 -16.03 -5.52 12.89
C ALA A 357 -17.16 -6.29 13.58
N VAL A 358 -18.19 -5.61 14.07
CA VAL A 358 -19.33 -6.26 14.74
C VAL A 358 -20.18 -7.07 13.75
N VAL A 359 -20.41 -6.56 12.55
CA VAL A 359 -21.09 -7.31 11.48
C VAL A 359 -20.31 -8.58 11.14
N ALA A 360 -19.00 -8.48 10.95
CA ALA A 360 -18.14 -9.63 10.69
C ALA A 360 -18.15 -10.63 11.87
N LEU A 361 -18.17 -10.13 13.11
CA LEU A 361 -18.21 -10.95 14.32
C LEU A 361 -19.52 -11.75 14.43
N VAL A 362 -20.68 -11.10 14.24
CA VAL A 362 -21.98 -11.78 14.24
C VAL A 362 -22.04 -12.82 13.11
N ARG A 363 -21.56 -12.48 11.92
CA ARG A 363 -21.49 -13.43 10.80
C ARG A 363 -20.56 -14.61 11.11
N SER A 364 -19.43 -14.37 11.78
CA SER A 364 -18.50 -15.42 12.21
C SER A 364 -19.15 -16.37 13.21
N LEU A 365 -19.88 -15.84 14.20
CA LEU A 365 -20.58 -16.61 15.21
C LEU A 365 -21.60 -17.55 14.55
N GLU A 366 -22.37 -17.04 13.58
CA GLU A 366 -23.27 -17.86 12.78
C GLU A 366 -22.50 -18.90 11.96
N ALA A 367 -21.39 -18.54 11.33
CA ALA A 367 -20.58 -19.47 10.54
C ALA A 367 -20.08 -20.66 11.38
N PHE A 368 -19.75 -20.44 12.66
CA PHE A 368 -19.38 -21.52 13.57
C PHE A 368 -20.56 -22.45 13.88
N ALA A 369 -21.76 -21.93 14.09
CA ALA A 369 -22.96 -22.75 14.28
C ALA A 369 -23.26 -23.58 13.01
N GLN A 370 -23.21 -22.94 11.83
CA GLN A 370 -23.36 -23.59 10.52
C GLN A 370 -22.34 -24.71 10.35
N ARG A 371 -21.06 -24.45 10.65
CA ARG A 371 -19.97 -25.44 10.60
C ARG A 371 -20.28 -26.61 11.53
N GLN A 372 -20.69 -26.34 12.78
CA GLN A 372 -20.93 -27.37 13.78
C GLN A 372 -22.09 -28.29 13.39
N LEU A 373 -23.23 -27.69 13.01
CA LEU A 373 -24.42 -28.40 12.54
C LEU A 373 -24.12 -29.25 11.30
N PHE A 374 -23.39 -28.70 10.33
CA PHE A 374 -23.05 -29.42 9.12
C PHE A 374 -22.06 -30.56 9.39
N LYS A 375 -20.99 -30.31 10.17
CA LYS A 375 -19.92 -31.29 10.42
C LYS A 375 -20.41 -32.49 11.24
N GLN A 376 -21.23 -32.25 12.26
CA GLN A 376 -21.69 -33.30 13.17
C GLN A 376 -23.01 -33.94 12.75
N HIS A 377 -23.93 -33.17 12.17
CA HIS A 377 -25.30 -33.62 11.92
C HIS A 377 -25.73 -33.56 10.45
N ARG A 378 -24.85 -33.08 9.55
CA ARG A 378 -25.17 -32.88 8.12
C ARG A 378 -26.40 -32.01 7.87
N ILE A 379 -26.68 -31.10 8.81
CA ILE A 379 -27.76 -30.12 8.69
C ILE A 379 -27.24 -28.91 7.92
N LYS A 380 -27.87 -28.59 6.79
CA LYS A 380 -27.62 -27.36 6.03
C LYS A 380 -28.60 -26.29 6.52
N THR A 381 -28.11 -25.26 7.20
CA THR A 381 -28.98 -24.27 7.87
C THR A 381 -29.86 -23.46 6.91
N TRP A 382 -29.56 -23.47 5.61
CA TRP A 382 -30.33 -22.83 4.54
C TRP A 382 -31.24 -23.80 3.76
N ASP A 383 -31.26 -25.08 4.12
CA ASP A 383 -32.03 -26.14 3.46
C ASP A 383 -32.29 -27.30 4.45
N VAL A 384 -32.95 -26.95 5.56
CA VAL A 384 -33.17 -27.89 6.67
C VAL A 384 -34.35 -28.79 6.38
N GLN A 385 -34.22 -30.07 6.69
CA GLN A 385 -35.38 -30.96 6.80
C GLN A 385 -35.88 -30.93 8.25
N PRO A 386 -37.15 -30.56 8.52
CA PRO A 386 -37.69 -30.47 9.87
C PRO A 386 -37.45 -31.74 10.71
N GLU A 387 -37.41 -32.90 10.08
CA GLU A 387 -37.19 -34.20 10.70
C GLU A 387 -35.78 -34.35 11.30
N GLN A 388 -34.79 -33.61 10.78
CA GLN A 388 -33.43 -33.56 11.32
C GLN A 388 -33.34 -32.76 12.63
N LEU A 389 -34.39 -31.99 12.98
CA LEU A 389 -34.39 -31.14 14.16
C LEU A 389 -34.90 -31.89 15.41
N PRO A 390 -34.48 -31.45 16.61
CA PRO A 390 -35.09 -31.90 17.87
C PRO A 390 -36.60 -31.71 17.85
N ASP A 391 -37.34 -32.65 18.46
CA ASP A 391 -38.82 -32.68 18.45
C ASP A 391 -39.45 -31.33 18.82
N ALA A 392 -38.91 -30.68 19.85
CA ALA A 392 -39.38 -29.39 20.36
C ALA A 392 -39.29 -28.24 19.34
N LEU A 393 -38.49 -28.37 18.28
CA LEU A 393 -38.25 -27.32 17.28
C LEU A 393 -38.91 -27.61 15.92
N ARG A 394 -39.45 -28.81 15.71
CA ARG A 394 -40.00 -29.22 14.39
C ARG A 394 -41.20 -28.37 13.98
N GLU A 395 -42.17 -28.22 14.87
CA GLU A 395 -43.38 -27.43 14.59
C GLU A 395 -43.04 -25.95 14.37
N THR A 396 -42.12 -25.40 15.17
CA THR A 396 -41.64 -24.02 14.97
C THR A 396 -40.97 -23.86 13.61
N CYS A 397 -40.18 -24.84 13.17
CA CYS A 397 -39.55 -24.81 11.85
C CYS A 397 -40.59 -24.79 10.73
N ARG A 398 -41.58 -25.69 10.80
CA ARG A 398 -42.68 -25.78 9.82
C ARG A 398 -43.52 -24.51 9.76
N ALA A 399 -43.77 -23.89 10.90
CA ALA A 399 -44.61 -22.70 10.99
C ALA A 399 -43.89 -21.39 10.64
N CYS A 400 -42.59 -21.26 10.93
CA CYS A 400 -41.91 -19.96 10.97
C CYS A 400 -40.69 -19.84 10.07
N TYR A 401 -40.10 -20.93 9.59
CA TYR A 401 -38.79 -20.91 8.92
C TYR A 401 -38.84 -21.26 7.44
N LEU A 402 -40.03 -21.43 6.87
CA LEU A 402 -40.20 -21.59 5.43
C LEU A 402 -39.86 -20.27 4.73
N ASP A 403 -38.93 -20.32 3.79
CA ASP A 403 -38.59 -19.19 2.92
C ASP A 403 -39.51 -19.18 1.70
N ASP A 404 -40.23 -18.08 1.51
CA ASP A 404 -41.22 -17.96 0.44
C ASP A 404 -40.60 -17.88 -0.96
N LEU A 405 -39.29 -17.61 -1.09
CA LEU A 405 -38.64 -17.44 -2.39
C LEU A 405 -38.21 -18.76 -3.00
N ASP A 406 -37.60 -19.65 -2.21
CA ASP A 406 -37.09 -20.94 -2.68
C ASP A 406 -37.81 -22.16 -2.08
N GLY A 407 -38.78 -21.95 -1.18
CA GLY A 407 -39.55 -23.01 -0.55
C GLY A 407 -38.76 -23.87 0.43
N LYS A 408 -37.57 -23.41 0.86
CA LYS A 408 -36.69 -24.15 1.78
C LYS A 408 -36.83 -23.65 3.21
N TYR A 409 -36.57 -24.54 4.17
CA TYR A 409 -36.52 -24.13 5.57
C TYR A 409 -35.14 -23.55 5.93
N LYS A 410 -35.11 -22.30 6.40
CA LYS A 410 -33.88 -21.58 6.77
C LYS A 410 -33.85 -21.25 8.25
N LEU A 411 -32.87 -21.78 8.97
CA LEU A 411 -32.72 -21.54 10.41
C LEU A 411 -32.12 -20.15 10.66
N PRO A 412 -32.82 -19.25 11.37
CA PRO A 412 -32.22 -18.00 11.81
C PRO A 412 -31.09 -18.26 12.83
N PRO A 413 -30.13 -17.33 13.00
CA PRO A 413 -28.91 -17.57 13.79
C PRO A 413 -29.17 -18.13 15.19
N GLN A 414 -30.13 -17.56 15.93
CA GLN A 414 -30.47 -18.03 17.28
C GLN A 414 -31.05 -19.46 17.29
N ALA A 415 -31.83 -19.81 16.25
CA ALA A 415 -32.40 -21.15 16.13
C ALA A 415 -31.30 -22.19 15.87
N GLN A 416 -30.26 -21.85 15.12
CA GLN A 416 -29.12 -22.75 14.88
C GLN A 416 -28.47 -23.20 16.20
N PHE A 417 -28.26 -22.28 17.16
CA PHE A 417 -27.73 -22.64 18.49
C PHE A 417 -28.71 -23.41 19.37
N ARG A 418 -30.02 -23.15 19.26
CA ARG A 418 -31.05 -23.95 19.94
C ARG A 418 -31.09 -25.38 19.41
N VAL A 419 -30.95 -25.56 18.10
CA VAL A 419 -30.84 -26.89 17.48
C VAL A 419 -29.60 -27.60 18.00
N LEU A 420 -28.42 -26.95 18.00
CA LEU A 420 -27.20 -27.52 18.59
C LEU A 420 -27.42 -27.96 20.04
N ALA A 421 -28.02 -27.10 20.87
CA ALA A 421 -28.27 -27.42 22.27
C ALA A 421 -29.24 -28.60 22.45
N GLY A 422 -30.32 -28.64 21.64
CA GLY A 422 -31.29 -29.74 21.64
C GLY A 422 -30.73 -31.06 21.12
N LEU A 423 -29.65 -31.01 20.32
CA LEU A 423 -28.87 -32.17 19.89
C LEU A 423 -27.76 -32.56 20.89
N GLY A 424 -27.65 -31.86 22.02
CA GLY A 424 -26.66 -32.13 23.06
C GLY A 424 -25.27 -31.54 22.78
N ASP A 425 -25.12 -30.66 21.79
CA ASP A 425 -23.84 -30.06 21.44
C ASP A 425 -23.42 -28.97 22.46
N GLN A 426 -22.14 -29.02 22.85
CA GLN A 426 -21.58 -28.13 23.87
C GLN A 426 -21.58 -26.66 23.45
N MET A 427 -21.37 -26.35 22.16
CA MET A 427 -21.40 -24.97 21.66
C MET A 427 -22.81 -24.38 21.78
N GLY A 428 -23.83 -25.17 21.45
CA GLY A 428 -25.23 -24.79 21.63
C GLY A 428 -25.59 -24.56 23.10
N GLN A 429 -25.20 -25.47 23.99
CA GLN A 429 -25.43 -25.33 25.43
C GLN A 429 -24.71 -24.11 26.01
N ALA A 430 -23.45 -23.89 25.64
CA ALA A 430 -22.67 -22.72 26.05
C ALA A 430 -23.28 -21.41 25.55
N PHE A 431 -23.79 -21.38 24.30
CA PHE A 431 -24.51 -20.22 23.77
C PHE A 431 -25.73 -19.87 24.62
N LEU A 432 -26.57 -20.86 24.96
CA LEU A 432 -27.74 -20.62 25.81
C LEU A 432 -27.35 -20.13 27.22
N ALA A 433 -26.28 -20.68 27.79
CA ALA A 433 -25.77 -20.25 29.09
C ALA A 433 -25.24 -18.80 29.07
N GLN A 434 -24.59 -18.37 27.99
CA GLN A 434 -24.06 -17.01 27.83
C GLN A 434 -25.09 -16.01 27.27
N TRP A 435 -26.27 -16.48 26.83
CA TRP A 435 -27.29 -15.66 26.20
C TRP A 435 -27.64 -14.36 26.97
N PRO A 436 -27.82 -14.36 28.31
CA PRO A 436 -28.11 -13.14 29.05
C PRO A 436 -27.04 -12.04 28.89
N LYS A 437 -25.77 -12.43 28.73
CA LYS A 437 -24.65 -11.50 28.51
C LYS A 437 -24.52 -11.09 27.05
N MET A 438 -24.75 -12.02 26.12
CA MET A 438 -24.64 -11.75 24.68
C MET A 438 -25.79 -10.91 24.15
N LYS A 439 -27.01 -11.12 24.66
CA LYS A 439 -28.23 -10.45 24.19
C LYS A 439 -28.07 -8.92 24.09
N PRO A 440 -27.68 -8.17 25.15
CA PRO A 440 -27.53 -6.72 25.03
C PRO A 440 -26.44 -6.28 24.04
N LEU A 441 -25.41 -7.11 23.80
CA LEU A 441 -24.35 -6.82 22.83
C LEU A 441 -24.84 -7.04 21.39
N LEU A 442 -25.61 -8.10 21.16
CA LEU A 442 -26.26 -8.38 19.88
C LEU A 442 -27.38 -7.37 19.59
N ASP A 443 -28.12 -6.95 20.61
CA ASP A 443 -29.12 -5.88 20.46
C ASP A 443 -28.44 -4.56 20.07
N ALA A 444 -27.29 -4.23 20.68
CA ALA A 444 -26.49 -3.07 20.30
C ALA A 444 -25.96 -3.18 18.85
N ALA A 445 -25.53 -4.37 18.42
CA ALA A 445 -25.15 -4.62 17.03
C ALA A 445 -26.33 -4.39 16.06
N ASN A 446 -27.53 -4.87 16.43
CA ASN A 446 -28.74 -4.67 15.63
C ASN A 446 -29.19 -3.21 15.59
N GLN A 447 -28.92 -2.42 16.63
CA GLN A 447 -29.18 -0.97 16.65
C GLN A 447 -28.06 -0.14 16.00
N GLY A 448 -26.96 -0.79 15.60
CA GLY A 448 -25.84 -0.21 14.88
C GLY A 448 -26.22 0.39 13.53
N VAL A 449 -25.37 1.27 13.00
CA VAL A 449 -25.57 1.90 11.68
C VAL A 449 -25.54 0.86 10.56
N LEU A 450 -24.64 -0.13 10.63
CA LEU A 450 -24.63 -1.25 9.67
C LEU A 450 -25.58 -2.40 10.07
N GLY A 451 -26.36 -2.22 11.12
CA GLY A 451 -27.46 -3.10 11.51
C GLY A 451 -28.80 -2.60 10.98
N HIS A 452 -29.75 -2.41 11.89
CA HIS A 452 -31.11 -1.93 11.64
C HIS A 452 -31.41 -0.60 12.35
N GLY A 453 -30.40 0.03 12.97
CA GLY A 453 -30.57 1.30 13.68
C GLY A 453 -29.71 2.41 13.09
N PHE A 454 -29.48 3.44 13.90
CA PHE A 454 -28.80 4.68 13.50
C PHE A 454 -27.70 5.09 14.47
N GLU A 455 -27.43 4.29 15.50
CA GLU A 455 -26.47 4.62 16.55
C GLU A 455 -25.13 3.91 16.31
N PRO A 456 -23.99 4.61 16.25
CA PRO A 456 -22.70 3.97 16.05
C PRO A 456 -22.35 2.96 17.15
N VAL A 457 -21.86 1.78 16.77
CA VAL A 457 -21.43 0.76 17.72
C VAL A 457 -20.11 1.17 18.37
N LYS A 458 -20.10 1.15 19.70
CA LYS A 458 -18.91 1.49 20.49
C LYS A 458 -17.86 0.37 20.44
N PRO A 459 -16.54 0.69 20.36
CA PRO A 459 -15.48 -0.32 20.32
C PRO A 459 -15.52 -1.31 21.49
N GLU A 460 -15.91 -0.86 22.69
CA GLU A 460 -15.95 -1.72 23.88
C GLU A 460 -16.99 -2.84 23.74
N ARG A 461 -18.09 -2.57 23.03
CA ARG A 461 -19.14 -3.57 22.76
C ARG A 461 -18.63 -4.67 21.84
N PHE A 462 -17.82 -4.31 20.84
CA PHE A 462 -17.14 -5.28 19.99
C PHE A 462 -16.23 -6.19 20.82
N HIS A 463 -15.35 -5.63 21.63
CA HIS A 463 -14.38 -6.41 22.42
C HIS A 463 -15.08 -7.36 23.41
N GLN A 464 -16.12 -6.88 24.11
CA GLN A 464 -16.93 -7.70 25.02
C GLN A 464 -17.57 -8.88 24.28
N LEU A 465 -18.15 -8.65 23.10
CA LEU A 465 -18.76 -9.71 22.31
C LEU A 465 -17.69 -10.67 21.76
N TYR A 466 -16.57 -10.14 21.29
CA TYR A 466 -15.47 -10.91 20.71
C TYR A 466 -14.91 -11.92 21.72
N GLU A 467 -14.68 -11.50 22.96
CA GLU A 467 -14.24 -12.39 24.04
C GLU A 467 -15.23 -13.52 24.31
N ILE A 468 -16.53 -13.23 24.34
CA ILE A 468 -17.56 -14.25 24.55
C ILE A 468 -17.58 -15.23 23.38
N VAL A 469 -17.54 -14.72 22.14
CA VAL A 469 -17.52 -15.55 20.92
C VAL A 469 -16.29 -16.45 20.90
N MET A 470 -15.09 -15.92 21.15
CA MET A 470 -13.84 -16.71 21.23
C MET A 470 -13.94 -17.87 22.23
N LYS A 471 -14.47 -17.60 23.44
CA LYS A 471 -14.68 -18.62 24.47
C LYS A 471 -15.72 -19.66 24.04
N LEU A 472 -16.81 -19.21 23.42
CA LEU A 472 -17.91 -20.06 22.98
C LEU A 472 -17.50 -21.01 21.85
N VAL A 473 -16.74 -20.53 20.87
CA VAL A 473 -16.32 -21.35 19.72
C VAL A 473 -15.12 -22.25 20.04
N GLY A 474 -14.42 -21.99 21.15
CA GLY A 474 -13.31 -22.81 21.64
C GLY A 474 -12.08 -22.80 20.73
N VAL A 475 -11.89 -21.73 19.95
CA VAL A 475 -10.82 -21.62 18.95
C VAL A 475 -9.62 -20.90 19.57
N PRO A 476 -8.41 -21.48 19.54
CA PRO A 476 -7.21 -20.80 20.05
C PRO A 476 -6.80 -19.67 19.09
N GLU A 477 -6.31 -18.55 19.63
CA GLU A 477 -5.89 -17.40 18.83
C GLU A 477 -4.82 -17.73 17.78
N THR A 478 -4.00 -18.75 18.03
CA THR A 478 -2.93 -19.21 17.12
C THR A 478 -3.47 -19.87 15.85
N SER A 479 -4.74 -20.31 15.84
CA SER A 479 -5.37 -20.91 14.67
C SER A 479 -6.02 -19.88 13.73
N LEU A 480 -6.16 -18.63 14.18
CA LEU A 480 -6.74 -17.56 13.38
C LEU A 480 -5.67 -17.00 12.42
N PRO A 481 -6.01 -16.80 11.12
CA PRO A 481 -5.08 -16.20 10.18
C PRO A 481 -4.75 -14.76 10.58
N LYS A 482 -3.46 -14.42 10.65
CA LYS A 482 -2.99 -13.07 10.95
C LYS A 482 -2.29 -12.49 9.72
N PHE A 483 -2.74 -11.31 9.30
CA PHE A 483 -2.05 -10.58 8.24
C PHE A 483 -0.73 -10.06 8.80
N PRO A 484 0.36 -10.12 8.03
CA PRO A 484 1.67 -9.69 8.50
C PRO A 484 1.70 -8.17 8.69
N VAL A 485 2.71 -7.70 9.41
CA VAL A 485 3.09 -6.28 9.43
C VAL A 485 4.32 -6.14 8.54
N LEU A 486 4.25 -5.26 7.55
CA LEU A 486 5.37 -4.93 6.69
C LEU A 486 6.29 -3.96 7.42
N ASN A 487 7.47 -4.46 7.81
CA ASN A 487 8.57 -3.70 8.40
C ASN A 487 9.77 -3.68 7.45
N VAL A 488 9.51 -3.42 6.17
CA VAL A 488 10.48 -3.48 5.06
C VAL A 488 10.79 -2.11 4.47
#